data_AF-A0A438DVF3-F1
#
_entry.id   AF-A0A438DVF3-F1
#
_cell.length_a   1.000
_cell.length_b   1.000
_cell.length_c   1.000
_cell.angle_alpha   90.00
_cell.angle_beta   90.00
_cell.angle_gamma   90.00
#
_symmetry.space_group_name_H-M   'P 1'
#
loop_
_entity.id
_entity.type
_entity.pdbx_description
1 polymer ?
#
loop_
_entity_poly.entity_id
_entity_poly.type
_entity_poly.pdbx_seq_one_letter_code
_entity_poly.pdbx_strand_id
1 'polypeptide(L)'
;MLSSFLFFMRLWEPTGLELIIPDCCEDKDVVPQKTYFGGQEGVGEYIWYRTKNKLDSSSLMDISDTCDGVVTCGKTLTYTPSLEDVGAYMALYWLPTRADGKCGKPLVSICNSPVNPALPIVSNVRVKKLSSVIYCGEGEYFGGYEGSSLFSWYRETTDGTIILINGANSSTYEVTDSDYNCRLLFG
;
A
#
# COMPACT_ATOMS: atom_id res chain seq x y z
N MET A 1 -30.75 -57.48 -15.82
CA MET A 1 -30.50 -56.28 -16.64
C MET A 1 -30.48 -55.10 -15.68
N LEU A 2 -29.29 -54.74 -15.18
CA LEU A 2 -29.11 -53.63 -14.24
C LEU A 2 -29.04 -52.34 -15.08
N SER A 3 -30.10 -51.53 -15.00
CA SER A 3 -30.09 -50.18 -15.57
C SER A 3 -29.30 -49.28 -14.62
N SER A 4 -28.05 -49.00 -14.98
CA SER A 4 -27.21 -48.01 -14.33
C SER A 4 -27.80 -46.62 -14.59
N PHE A 5 -28.52 -46.08 -13.62
CA PHE A 5 -28.87 -44.66 -13.57
C PHE A 5 -27.59 -43.86 -13.36
N LEU A 6 -26.97 -43.39 -14.44
CA LEU A 6 -26.04 -42.26 -14.38
C LEU A 6 -26.86 -41.02 -14.00
N PHE A 7 -26.87 -40.69 -12.71
CA PHE A 7 -27.17 -39.32 -12.29
C PHE A 7 -26.03 -38.43 -12.81
N PHE A 8 -26.27 -37.75 -13.94
CA PHE A 8 -25.52 -36.53 -14.22
C PHE A 8 -25.90 -35.53 -13.14
N MET A 9 -25.11 -35.47 -12.06
CA MET A 9 -25.12 -34.29 -11.20
C MET A 9 -24.75 -33.12 -12.09
N ARG A 10 -25.73 -32.30 -12.51
CA ARG A 10 -25.46 -31.00 -13.12
C ARG A 10 -24.66 -30.22 -12.07
N LEU A 11 -23.35 -30.16 -12.25
CA LEU A 11 -22.51 -29.27 -11.47
C LEU A 11 -22.96 -27.85 -11.80
N TRP A 12 -23.40 -27.12 -10.78
CA TRP A 12 -23.83 -25.72 -10.90
C TRP A 12 -22.71 -24.87 -11.53
N GLU A 13 -23.08 -23.89 -12.35
CA GLU A 13 -22.10 -23.00 -13.00
C GLU A 13 -21.27 -22.25 -11.95
N PRO A 14 -19.93 -22.19 -12.08
CA PRO A 14 -19.09 -21.39 -11.20
C PRO A 14 -19.50 -19.92 -11.29
N THR A 15 -19.83 -19.33 -10.16
CA THR A 15 -20.43 -18.00 -10.07
C THR A 15 -19.88 -17.28 -8.85
N GLY A 16 -19.33 -16.08 -9.06
CA GLY A 16 -19.08 -15.13 -7.97
C GLY A 16 -20.37 -14.41 -7.62
N LEU A 17 -20.71 -14.37 -6.34
CA LEU A 17 -21.93 -13.72 -5.84
C LEU A 17 -21.63 -12.35 -5.25
N GLU A 18 -20.44 -12.18 -4.69
CA GLU A 18 -20.04 -10.97 -3.98
C GLU A 18 -18.52 -10.80 -4.11
N LEU A 19 -18.09 -9.54 -4.24
CA LEU A 19 -16.69 -9.14 -4.23
C LEU A 19 -16.60 -7.75 -3.59
N ILE A 20 -16.06 -7.67 -2.38
CA ILE A 20 -15.91 -6.44 -1.61
C ILE A 20 -14.44 -6.26 -1.24
N ILE A 21 -13.91 -5.09 -1.57
CA ILE A 21 -12.58 -4.67 -1.17
C ILE A 21 -12.72 -3.83 0.11
N PRO A 22 -12.10 -4.23 1.23
CA PRO A 22 -12.12 -3.42 2.46
C PRO A 22 -11.31 -2.12 2.28
N ASP A 23 -11.35 -1.25 3.28
CA ASP A 23 -10.49 -0.06 3.27
C ASP A 23 -9.03 -0.47 3.19
N CYS A 24 -8.30 0.23 2.31
CA CYS A 24 -6.91 -0.08 2.00
C CYS A 24 -5.97 0.88 2.75
N CYS A 25 -4.80 0.38 3.13
CA CYS A 25 -3.75 1.15 3.77
C CYS A 25 -2.40 0.65 3.25
N GLU A 26 -1.46 1.56 3.03
CA GLU A 26 -0.08 1.24 2.68
C GLU A 26 0.51 0.19 3.63
N ASP A 27 1.20 -0.80 3.06
CA ASP A 27 1.89 -1.88 3.77
C ASP A 27 0.98 -2.75 4.66
N LYS A 28 -0.33 -2.75 4.39
CA LYS A 28 -1.29 -3.65 5.03
C LYS A 28 -1.94 -4.56 4.01
N ASP A 29 -1.84 -5.87 4.25
CA ASP A 29 -2.48 -6.88 3.43
C ASP A 29 -3.99 -6.64 3.29
N VAL A 30 -4.43 -6.48 2.04
CA VAL A 30 -5.83 -6.39 1.67
C VAL A 30 -6.33 -7.78 1.32
N VAL A 31 -7.28 -8.27 2.11
CA VAL A 31 -7.97 -9.55 1.88
C VAL A 31 -9.41 -9.24 1.45
N PRO A 32 -9.75 -9.39 0.15
CA PRO A 32 -11.11 -9.18 -0.33
C PRO A 32 -12.09 -10.17 0.28
N GLN A 33 -13.30 -9.70 0.57
CA GLN A 33 -14.42 -10.57 0.88
C GLN A 33 -15.05 -11.03 -0.43
N LYS A 34 -15.10 -12.35 -0.66
CA LYS A 34 -15.70 -12.92 -1.85
C LYS A 34 -16.58 -14.11 -1.52
N THR A 35 -17.66 -14.25 -2.27
CA THR A 35 -18.59 -15.38 -2.14
C THR A 35 -18.65 -16.13 -3.46
N TYR A 36 -18.41 -17.45 -3.42
CA TYR A 36 -18.42 -18.34 -4.59
C TYR A 36 -19.52 -19.40 -4.48
N PHE A 37 -20.13 -19.72 -5.62
CA PHE A 37 -21.07 -20.83 -5.78
C PHE A 37 -20.72 -21.62 -7.05
N GLY A 38 -21.01 -22.93 -7.09
CA GLY A 38 -20.79 -23.75 -8.29
C GLY A 38 -19.99 -25.04 -8.10
N GLY A 39 -19.69 -25.47 -6.87
CA GLY A 39 -18.94 -26.70 -6.58
C GLY A 39 -17.71 -26.42 -5.72
N GLN A 40 -16.64 -27.21 -5.87
CA GLN A 40 -15.36 -26.91 -5.23
C GLN A 40 -14.66 -25.78 -5.99
N GLU A 41 -14.36 -24.68 -5.30
CA GLU A 41 -13.62 -23.56 -5.89
C GLU A 41 -12.18 -23.98 -6.24
N GLY A 42 -11.73 -23.59 -7.42
CA GLY A 42 -10.33 -23.66 -7.84
C GLY A 42 -9.58 -22.37 -7.53
N VAL A 43 -8.41 -22.17 -8.15
CA VAL A 43 -7.55 -21.01 -7.88
C VAL A 43 -8.14 -19.70 -8.40
N GLY A 44 -8.95 -19.72 -9.46
CA GLY A 44 -9.48 -18.50 -10.08
C GLY A 44 -8.40 -17.64 -10.77
N GLU A 45 -8.82 -16.54 -11.38
CA GLU A 45 -7.91 -15.48 -11.85
C GLU A 45 -8.20 -14.20 -11.08
N TYR A 46 -7.14 -13.49 -10.68
CA TYR A 46 -7.23 -12.22 -9.97
C TYR A 46 -6.37 -11.20 -10.68
N ILE A 47 -6.84 -9.97 -10.80
CA ILE A 47 -6.05 -8.84 -11.29
C ILE A 47 -6.39 -7.60 -10.46
N TRP A 48 -5.38 -7.05 -9.80
CA TRP A 48 -5.47 -5.78 -9.08
C TRP A 48 -5.10 -4.63 -10.01
N TYR A 49 -5.90 -3.58 -9.98
CA TYR A 49 -5.68 -2.35 -10.71
C TYR A 49 -5.64 -1.14 -9.77
N ARG A 50 -4.72 -0.21 -10.03
CA ARG A 50 -4.68 1.13 -9.43
C ARG A 50 -5.30 2.13 -10.39
N THR A 51 -6.17 3.01 -9.88
CA THR A 51 -6.72 4.16 -10.63
C THR A 51 -6.68 5.43 -9.79
N LYS A 52 -6.41 6.58 -10.42
CA LYS A 52 -6.36 7.87 -9.70
C LYS A 52 -7.74 8.31 -9.20
N ASN A 53 -8.78 8.04 -9.99
CA ASN A 53 -10.16 8.42 -9.69
C ASN A 53 -11.00 7.16 -9.51
N LYS A 54 -12.06 7.27 -8.70
CA LYS A 54 -13.06 6.23 -8.58
C LYS A 54 -13.78 6.06 -9.92
N LEU A 55 -13.71 4.87 -10.50
CA LEU A 55 -14.39 4.55 -11.74
C LEU A 55 -15.90 4.42 -11.50
N ASP A 56 -16.68 4.82 -12.50
CA ASP A 56 -18.11 4.49 -12.54
C ASP A 56 -18.31 3.00 -12.91
N SER A 57 -19.54 2.51 -12.75
CA SER A 57 -19.86 1.10 -12.98
C SER A 57 -19.57 0.60 -14.39
N SER A 58 -19.67 1.44 -15.43
CA SER A 58 -19.41 1.02 -16.81
C SER A 58 -17.91 0.88 -17.05
N SER A 59 -17.14 1.91 -16.70
CA SER A 59 -15.67 1.90 -16.82
C SER A 59 -15.02 0.79 -15.97
N LEU A 60 -15.62 0.45 -14.83
CA LEU A 60 -15.12 -0.61 -13.96
C LEU A 60 -15.29 -2.01 -14.57
N MET A 61 -16.38 -2.26 -15.30
CA MET A 61 -16.63 -3.58 -15.91
C MET A 61 -15.67 -3.87 -17.06
N ASP A 62 -15.25 -2.83 -17.78
CA ASP A 62 -14.32 -2.92 -18.92
C ASP A 62 -12.87 -2.57 -18.52
N ILE A 63 -12.55 -2.58 -17.23
CA ILE A 63 -11.23 -2.20 -16.73
C ILE A 63 -10.12 -3.07 -17.31
N SER A 64 -9.07 -2.43 -17.81
CA SER A 64 -7.84 -3.07 -18.28
C SER A 64 -6.65 -2.10 -18.16
N ASP A 65 -5.44 -2.63 -18.31
CA ASP A 65 -4.20 -1.83 -18.35
C ASP A 65 -4.06 -0.96 -19.61
N THR A 66 -4.93 -1.14 -20.60
CA THR A 66 -4.99 -0.29 -21.80
C THR A 66 -5.78 1.00 -21.57
N CYS A 67 -6.54 1.08 -20.48
CA CYS A 67 -7.31 2.27 -20.11
C CYS A 67 -6.39 3.37 -19.58
N ASP A 68 -6.64 4.62 -19.98
CA ASP A 68 -5.87 5.76 -19.48
C ASP A 68 -6.00 5.90 -17.95
N GLY A 69 -4.87 6.07 -17.27
CA GLY A 69 -4.81 6.20 -15.81
C GLY A 69 -5.10 4.93 -15.00
N VAL A 70 -5.10 3.74 -15.64
CA VAL A 70 -5.23 2.43 -14.98
C VAL A 70 -3.90 1.68 -15.04
N VAL A 71 -3.46 1.12 -13.91
CA VAL A 71 -2.20 0.36 -13.83
C VAL A 71 -2.48 -1.02 -13.22
N THR A 72 -1.97 -2.09 -13.83
CA THR A 72 -2.01 -3.44 -13.23
C THR A 72 -0.95 -3.56 -12.13
N CYS A 73 -1.38 -3.92 -10.92
CA CYS A 73 -0.51 -3.97 -9.74
C CYS A 73 -0.16 -5.40 -9.30
N GLY A 74 -1.07 -6.36 -9.47
CA GLY A 74 -0.87 -7.72 -8.95
C GLY A 74 -1.86 -8.73 -9.51
N LYS A 75 -1.55 -10.03 -9.37
CA LYS A 75 -2.37 -11.14 -9.90
C LYS A 75 -2.74 -12.20 -8.86
N THR A 76 -2.68 -11.83 -7.59
CA THR A 76 -2.98 -12.68 -6.44
C THR A 76 -4.32 -12.30 -5.83
N LEU A 77 -4.92 -13.20 -5.04
CA LEU A 77 -6.16 -12.92 -4.33
C LEU A 77 -6.01 -11.74 -3.37
N THR A 78 -4.90 -11.70 -2.63
CA THR A 78 -4.56 -10.61 -1.71
C THR A 78 -3.58 -9.65 -2.38
N TYR A 79 -3.55 -8.41 -1.90
CA TYR A 79 -2.59 -7.40 -2.36
C TYR A 79 -2.16 -6.51 -1.20
N THR A 80 -0.91 -6.08 -1.21
CA THR A 80 -0.35 -5.19 -0.19
C THR A 80 -0.05 -3.86 -0.88
N PRO A 81 -0.83 -2.79 -0.62
CA PRO A 81 -0.62 -1.50 -1.26
C PRO A 81 0.76 -0.91 -0.97
N SER A 82 1.36 -0.33 -2.01
CA SER A 82 2.64 0.37 -1.95
C SER A 82 2.44 1.89 -1.84
N LEU A 83 3.53 2.64 -1.64
CA LEU A 83 3.51 4.11 -1.63
C LEU A 83 2.86 4.70 -2.90
N GLU A 84 3.07 4.09 -4.07
CA GLU A 84 2.47 4.57 -5.32
C GLU A 84 0.94 4.45 -5.35
N ASP A 85 0.38 3.58 -4.51
CA ASP A 85 -1.06 3.35 -4.41
C ASP A 85 -1.72 4.34 -3.43
N VAL A 86 -0.95 5.02 -2.57
CA VAL A 86 -1.46 5.99 -1.59
C VAL A 86 -2.21 7.12 -2.29
N GLY A 87 -3.46 7.35 -1.87
CA GLY A 87 -4.36 8.33 -2.48
C GLY A 87 -5.02 7.89 -3.79
N ALA A 88 -4.71 6.70 -4.30
CA ALA A 88 -5.39 6.08 -5.44
C ALA A 88 -6.48 5.10 -4.98
N TYR A 89 -7.31 4.63 -5.91
CA TYR A 89 -8.30 3.59 -5.70
C TYR A 89 -7.77 2.25 -6.20
N MET A 90 -8.07 1.19 -5.46
CA MET A 90 -7.80 -0.19 -5.85
C MET A 90 -9.07 -0.84 -6.38
N ALA A 91 -8.97 -1.42 -7.58
CA ALA A 91 -9.98 -2.28 -8.15
C ALA A 91 -9.45 -3.71 -8.27
N LEU A 92 -10.35 -4.68 -8.12
CA LEU A 92 -10.05 -6.11 -8.23
C LEU A 92 -10.99 -6.74 -9.24
N TYR A 93 -10.39 -7.34 -10.27
CA TYR A 93 -11.04 -8.28 -11.16
C TYR A 93 -10.87 -9.70 -10.61
N TRP A 94 -11.95 -10.47 -10.59
CA TRP A 94 -11.93 -11.88 -10.22
C TRP A 94 -12.71 -12.72 -11.23
N LEU A 95 -12.04 -13.72 -11.83
CA LEU A 95 -12.69 -14.77 -12.61
C LEU A 95 -12.86 -16.04 -11.75
N PRO A 96 -14.07 -16.31 -11.23
CA PRO A 96 -14.34 -17.53 -10.47
C PRO A 96 -14.11 -18.75 -11.35
N THR A 97 -13.32 -19.69 -10.85
CA THR A 97 -12.99 -20.92 -11.56
C THR A 97 -13.21 -22.11 -10.64
N ARG A 98 -13.90 -23.13 -11.13
CA ARG A 98 -14.12 -24.38 -10.39
C ARG A 98 -12.89 -25.28 -10.47
N ALA A 99 -12.77 -26.23 -9.54
CA ALA A 99 -11.64 -27.17 -9.49
C ALA A 99 -11.43 -28.02 -10.76
N ASP A 100 -12.46 -28.16 -11.62
CA ASP A 100 -12.36 -28.82 -12.93
C ASP A 100 -11.91 -27.89 -14.07
N GLY A 101 -11.57 -26.64 -13.76
CA GLY A 101 -11.12 -25.63 -14.71
C GLY A 101 -12.24 -24.87 -15.42
N LYS A 102 -13.52 -25.14 -15.11
CA LYS A 102 -14.61 -24.35 -15.68
C LYS A 102 -14.60 -22.93 -15.12
N CYS A 103 -14.55 -21.93 -16.00
CA CYS A 103 -14.63 -20.52 -15.64
C CYS A 103 -16.09 -20.03 -15.58
N GLY A 104 -16.36 -19.17 -14.62
CA GLY A 104 -17.62 -18.45 -14.48
C GLY A 104 -17.61 -17.12 -15.23
N LYS A 105 -18.46 -16.20 -14.78
CA LYS A 105 -18.42 -14.80 -15.22
C LYS A 105 -17.54 -13.98 -14.26
N PRO A 106 -16.75 -13.03 -14.77
CA PRO A 106 -15.93 -12.19 -13.91
C PRO A 106 -16.77 -11.22 -13.09
N LEU A 107 -16.27 -10.91 -11.90
CA LEU A 107 -16.74 -9.82 -11.06
C LEU A 107 -15.63 -8.79 -10.94
N VAL A 108 -16.00 -7.52 -10.91
CA VAL A 108 -15.08 -6.42 -10.63
C VAL A 108 -15.63 -5.59 -9.48
N SER A 109 -14.76 -5.22 -8.56
CA SER A 109 -15.08 -4.35 -7.44
C SER A 109 -14.02 -3.27 -7.31
N ILE A 110 -14.39 -2.13 -6.72
CA ILE A 110 -13.47 -1.01 -6.43
C ILE A 110 -13.67 -0.58 -4.98
N CYS A 111 -12.59 -0.26 -4.29
CA CYS A 111 -12.65 0.18 -2.90
C CYS A 111 -13.47 1.48 -2.76
N ASN A 112 -14.05 1.67 -1.58
CA ASN A 112 -14.92 2.82 -1.34
C ASN A 112 -14.17 4.14 -1.20
N SER A 113 -12.99 4.07 -0.59
CA SER A 113 -12.10 5.17 -0.25
C SER A 113 -10.72 4.96 -0.90
N PRO A 114 -9.95 6.02 -1.18
CA PRO A 114 -8.56 5.86 -1.61
C PRO A 114 -7.70 5.15 -0.56
N VAL A 115 -6.59 4.54 -0.98
CA VAL A 115 -5.62 3.92 -0.08
C VAL A 115 -5.09 4.97 0.91
N ASN A 116 -5.21 4.67 2.20
CA ASN A 116 -4.68 5.52 3.25
C ASN A 116 -3.15 5.36 3.35
N PRO A 117 -2.40 6.42 3.65
CA PRO A 117 -1.00 6.28 4.03
C PRO A 117 -0.87 5.43 5.31
N ALA A 118 0.29 4.80 5.50
CA ALA A 118 0.60 4.21 6.79
C ALA A 118 0.87 5.29 7.84
N LEU A 119 1.06 4.89 9.11
CA LEU A 119 1.41 5.85 10.15
C LEU A 119 2.80 6.44 9.85
N PRO A 120 2.98 7.77 9.95
CA PRO A 120 4.26 8.41 9.68
C PRO A 120 5.29 7.97 10.72
N ILE A 121 6.40 7.42 10.23
CA ILE A 121 7.53 6.96 11.03
C ILE A 121 8.80 7.49 10.39
N VAL A 122 9.69 8.05 11.21
CA VAL A 122 11.06 8.36 10.79
C VAL A 122 11.99 7.38 11.50
N SER A 123 12.86 6.75 10.73
CA SER A 123 13.87 5.81 11.21
C SER A 123 15.27 6.22 10.74
N ASN A 124 16.31 5.53 11.22
CA ASN A 124 17.71 5.76 10.81
C ASN A 124 18.16 7.23 10.89
N VAL A 125 17.64 7.96 11.89
CA VAL A 125 17.96 9.37 12.12
C VAL A 125 19.45 9.52 12.43
N ARG A 126 20.15 10.34 11.64
CA ARG A 126 21.60 10.52 11.74
C ARG A 126 22.03 11.92 11.36
N VAL A 127 23.17 12.32 11.91
CA VAL A 127 23.88 13.54 11.51
C VAL A 127 24.99 13.18 10.53
N LYS A 128 25.04 13.90 9.41
CA LYS A 128 26.07 13.79 8.38
C LYS A 128 26.79 15.12 8.22
N LYS A 129 28.12 15.10 8.24
CA LYS A 129 28.93 16.30 7.98
C LYS A 129 28.97 16.59 6.48
N LEU A 130 28.55 17.79 6.08
CA LEU A 130 28.59 18.24 4.67
C LEU A 130 29.83 19.07 4.36
N SER A 131 30.27 19.90 5.31
CA SER A 131 31.48 20.73 5.18
C SER A 131 32.18 20.90 6.52
N SER A 132 33.20 21.75 6.60
CA SER A 132 33.86 22.08 7.88
C SER A 132 32.88 22.66 8.91
N VAL A 133 31.86 23.40 8.46
CA VAL A 133 30.92 24.14 9.31
C VAL A 133 29.46 23.73 9.15
N ILE A 134 29.09 22.94 8.13
CA ILE A 134 27.69 22.55 7.87
C ILE A 134 27.48 21.06 8.12
N TYR A 135 26.43 20.74 8.87
CA TYR A 135 25.92 19.39 9.11
C TYR A 135 24.48 19.25 8.59
N CYS A 136 24.12 18.03 8.19
CA CYS A 136 22.80 17.66 7.71
C CYS A 136 22.23 16.58 8.62
N GLY A 137 21.01 16.79 9.10
CA GLY A 137 20.21 15.77 9.72
C GLY A 137 19.43 15.02 8.65
N GLU A 138 19.61 13.70 8.59
CA GLU A 138 18.92 12.82 7.66
C GLU A 138 18.08 11.81 8.46
N GLY A 139 16.95 11.40 7.90
CA GLY A 139 16.11 10.32 8.40
C GLY A 139 15.42 9.62 7.25
N GLU A 140 15.02 8.37 7.45
CA GLU A 140 14.26 7.59 6.49
C GLU A 140 12.78 7.65 6.87
N TYR A 141 11.98 8.30 6.02
CA TYR A 141 10.55 8.47 6.22
C TYR A 141 9.75 7.27 5.65
N PHE A 142 8.71 6.89 6.38
CA PHE A 142 7.68 5.93 5.98
C PHE A 142 6.30 6.44 6.43
N GLY A 143 5.23 6.07 5.73
CA GLY A 143 3.86 6.48 6.06
C GLY A 143 3.24 7.46 5.05
N GLY A 144 3.35 7.13 3.77
CA GLY A 144 2.88 7.95 2.66
C GLY A 144 3.98 8.79 2.03
N TYR A 145 3.57 9.86 1.34
CA TYR A 145 4.50 10.86 0.81
C TYR A 145 4.85 11.85 1.92
N GLU A 146 6.14 12.03 2.17
CA GLU A 146 6.61 12.95 3.20
C GLU A 146 6.08 14.36 2.94
N GLY A 147 5.44 14.93 3.97
CA GLY A 147 5.00 16.32 3.97
C GLY A 147 6.03 17.25 4.60
N SER A 148 5.56 18.33 5.23
CA SER A 148 6.42 19.19 6.02
C SER A 148 6.84 18.49 7.32
N SER A 149 8.14 18.29 7.49
CA SER A 149 8.74 17.74 8.71
C SER A 149 9.21 18.84 9.67
N LEU A 150 9.18 18.54 10.97
CA LEU A 150 9.77 19.39 12.00
C LEU A 150 11.19 18.91 12.28
N PHE A 151 12.11 19.86 12.45
CA PHE A 151 13.50 19.57 12.73
C PHE A 151 13.93 20.30 14.00
N SER A 152 14.75 19.64 14.80
CA SER A 152 15.35 20.17 16.00
C SER A 152 16.80 19.71 16.09
N TRP A 153 17.68 20.64 16.40
CA TRP A 153 19.08 20.35 16.68
C TRP A 153 19.36 20.47 18.16
N TYR A 154 20.22 19.60 18.65
CA TYR A 154 20.67 19.60 20.03
C TYR A 154 22.19 19.49 20.06
N ARG A 155 22.76 20.00 21.14
CA ARG A 155 24.16 19.77 21.48
C ARG A 155 24.22 18.99 22.79
N GLU A 156 25.01 17.93 22.78
CA GLU A 156 25.39 17.15 23.94
C GLU A 156 26.79 17.61 24.39
N THR A 157 26.87 18.20 25.57
CA THR A 157 28.14 18.63 26.18
C THR A 157 28.94 17.43 26.69
N THR A 158 30.21 17.64 27.03
CA THR A 158 31.12 16.57 27.50
C THR A 158 30.66 15.87 28.79
N ASP A 159 29.79 16.50 29.57
CA ASP A 159 29.17 15.93 30.77
C ASP A 159 27.87 15.16 30.48
N GLY A 160 27.46 15.08 29.21
CA GLY A 160 26.24 14.39 28.76
C GLY A 160 24.97 15.24 28.80
N THR A 161 25.06 16.53 29.12
CA THR A 161 23.87 17.40 29.12
C THR A 161 23.41 17.69 27.68
N ILE A 162 22.15 17.38 27.38
CA ILE A 162 21.53 17.65 26.06
C ILE A 162 20.78 18.98 26.11
N ILE A 163 21.15 19.89 25.20
CA ILE A 163 20.60 21.25 25.15
C ILE A 163 20.02 21.50 23.75
N LEU A 164 18.75 21.93 23.70
CA LEU A 164 18.10 22.37 22.46
C LEU A 164 18.79 23.63 21.90
N ILE A 165 19.06 23.65 20.60
CA ILE A 165 19.58 24.81 19.88
C ILE A 165 18.38 25.60 19.35
N ASN A 166 18.01 26.66 20.07
CA ASN A 166 16.85 27.49 19.73
C ASN A 166 16.96 28.07 18.31
N GLY A 167 15.91 27.89 17.50
CA GLY A 167 15.84 28.40 16.13
C GLY A 167 16.52 27.52 15.07
N ALA A 168 17.21 26.45 15.46
CA ALA A 168 17.76 25.47 14.52
C ALA A 168 16.67 24.48 14.07
N ASN A 169 15.81 24.93 13.15
CA ASN A 169 14.62 24.21 12.68
C ASN A 169 14.70 23.80 11.19
N SER A 170 15.92 23.72 10.65
CA SER A 170 16.21 23.25 9.30
C SER A 170 16.81 21.84 9.34
N SER A 171 16.72 21.11 8.24
CA SER A 171 17.43 19.82 8.05
C SER A 171 18.95 20.00 8.03
N THR A 172 19.45 21.23 7.89
CA THR A 172 20.88 21.55 7.99
C THR A 172 21.15 22.50 9.14
N TYR A 173 22.32 22.36 9.76
CA TYR A 173 22.80 23.25 10.81
C TYR A 173 24.23 23.70 10.53
N GLU A 174 24.45 25.01 10.63
CA GLU A 174 25.79 25.60 10.59
C GLU A 174 26.30 25.76 12.03
N VAL A 175 27.45 25.16 12.33
CA VAL A 175 28.02 25.19 13.68
C VAL A 175 28.55 26.57 14.05
N THR A 176 28.48 26.85 15.34
CA THR A 176 28.94 28.08 15.96
C THR A 176 30.05 27.78 16.97
N ASP A 177 30.68 28.84 17.51
CA ASP A 177 31.65 28.68 18.61
C ASP A 177 31.03 28.05 19.86
N SER A 178 29.70 28.08 20.00
CA SER A 178 29.00 27.47 21.14
C SER A 178 28.92 25.94 21.06
N ASP A 179 29.33 25.35 19.94
CA ASP A 179 29.28 23.91 19.68
C ASP A 179 30.66 23.24 19.84
N TYR A 180 31.70 24.01 20.18
CA TYR A 180 33.03 23.44 20.46
C TYR A 180 32.95 22.40 21.58
N ASN A 181 33.61 21.26 21.37
CA ASN A 181 33.62 20.09 22.25
C ASN A 181 32.24 19.48 22.55
N CYS A 182 31.22 19.82 21.75
CA CYS A 182 29.89 19.22 21.85
C CYS A 182 29.69 18.18 20.74
N ARG A 183 28.82 17.20 21.00
CA ARG A 183 28.28 16.33 19.96
C ARG A 183 26.95 16.89 19.48
N LEU A 184 26.77 17.02 18.17
CA LEU A 184 25.48 17.39 17.59
C LEU A 184 24.55 16.20 17.52
N LEU A 185 23.29 16.42 17.90
CA LEU A 185 22.18 15.49 17.75
C LEU A 185 21.08 16.17 16.92
N PHE A 186 20.25 15.35 16.27
CA PHE A 186 19.19 15.79 15.38
C PHE A 186 17.94 14.94 15.61
N GLY A 187 16.76 15.55 15.55
CA GLY A 187 15.47 14.88 15.69
C GLY A 187 14.28 15.77 15.41
#